data_AF-A0A832TLJ0-F1
#
_entry.id   AF-A0A832TLJ0-F1
#
_cell.length_a   1.000
_cell.length_b   1.000
_cell.length_c   1.000
_cell.angle_alpha   90.00
_cell.angle_beta   90.00
_cell.angle_gamma   90.00
#
_symmetry.space_group_name_H-M   'P 1'
#
loop_
_entity.id
_entity.type
_entity.pdbx_description
1 polymer ?
#
loop_
_entity_poly.entity_id
_entity_poly.type
_entity_poly.pdbx_seq_one_letter_code
_entity_poly.pdbx_strand_id
1 'polypeptide(L)'
;MNEQEFLIFFMEKIGFPEEAQEFFQGLHRQILKETEYNRRMDYIIKVFMDNQSEKAFEQADLLAKDMNIHSYTMSMMLLLLSCKPLSELYYERNISEDIFWDTLADLTYKLNECRHIYGIWGTFVRTWFPPFYQRNFMDNFSYIKGYNRKEFTDSWRIFGKDAGKPPVDLPRDTSLQKAFAEYLEKGGTPGVGYGILFSTCSK
;
A
#
# COMPACT_ATOMS: atom_id res chain seq x y z
N MET A 1 -4.47 5.24 -23.27
CA MET A 1 -4.54 3.85 -22.77
C MET A 1 -5.82 3.69 -21.98
N ASN A 2 -6.65 2.69 -22.30
CA ASN A 2 -7.86 2.42 -21.51
C ASN A 2 -7.49 1.76 -20.16
N GLU A 3 -8.47 1.60 -19.25
CA GLU A 3 -8.20 1.05 -17.91
C GLU A 3 -7.68 -0.39 -17.94
N GLN A 4 -8.23 -1.24 -18.81
CA GLN A 4 -7.79 -2.63 -18.94
C GLN A 4 -6.34 -2.73 -19.44
N GLU A 5 -5.98 -1.92 -20.43
CA GLU A 5 -4.60 -1.82 -20.94
C GLU A 5 -3.66 -1.30 -19.86
N PHE A 6 -4.08 -0.29 -19.09
CA PHE A 6 -3.30 0.26 -17.99
C PHE A 6 -3.03 -0.80 -16.92
N LEU A 7 -4.06 -1.54 -16.51
CA LEU A 7 -3.94 -2.58 -15.48
C LEU A 7 -2.93 -3.66 -15.88
N ILE A 8 -2.97 -4.13 -17.13
CA ILE A 8 -2.04 -5.13 -17.66
C ILE A 8 -0.61 -4.58 -17.62
N PHE A 9 -0.41 -3.43 -18.26
CA PHE A 9 0.90 -2.77 -18.33
C PHE A 9 1.48 -2.51 -16.94
N PHE A 10 0.65 -2.02 -16.02
CA PHE A 10 1.07 -1.67 -14.67
C PHE A 10 1.57 -2.89 -13.90
N MET A 11 0.80 -3.99 -13.88
CA MET A 11 1.19 -5.21 -13.17
C MET A 11 2.46 -5.85 -13.75
N GLU A 12 2.61 -5.85 -15.08
CA GLU A 12 3.85 -6.26 -15.74
C GLU A 12 5.02 -5.40 -15.30
N LYS A 13 4.85 -4.07 -15.31
CA LYS A 13 5.89 -3.09 -14.99
C LYS A 13 6.40 -3.19 -13.56
N ILE A 14 5.51 -3.41 -12.58
CA ILE A 14 5.90 -3.54 -11.17
C ILE A 14 6.32 -4.96 -10.77
N GLY A 15 6.34 -5.90 -11.72
CA GLY A 15 6.85 -7.25 -11.53
C GLY A 15 5.90 -8.17 -10.75
N PHE A 16 4.59 -8.05 -10.93
CA PHE A 16 3.66 -9.06 -10.42
C PHE A 16 3.91 -10.42 -11.11
N PRO A 17 3.83 -11.56 -10.38
CA PRO A 17 3.91 -12.88 -11.00
C PRO A 17 2.80 -13.10 -12.05
N GLU A 18 3.09 -13.83 -13.13
CA GLU A 18 2.15 -14.06 -14.23
C GLU A 18 0.80 -14.61 -13.75
N GLU A 19 0.80 -15.59 -12.83
CA GLU A 19 -0.42 -16.12 -12.21
C GLU A 19 -1.27 -15.05 -11.51
N ALA A 20 -0.63 -14.09 -10.84
CA ALA A 20 -1.32 -12.99 -10.19
C ALA A 20 -1.89 -12.01 -11.22
N GLN A 21 -1.13 -11.73 -12.29
CA GLN A 21 -1.60 -10.88 -13.39
C GLN A 21 -2.85 -11.48 -14.04
N GLU A 22 -2.81 -12.76 -14.42
CA GLU A 22 -3.96 -13.45 -15.01
C GLU A 22 -5.18 -13.44 -14.08
N PHE A 23 -4.94 -13.67 -12.78
CA PHE A 23 -5.98 -13.66 -11.76
C PHE A 23 -6.68 -12.30 -11.66
N PHE A 24 -5.93 -11.20 -11.52
CA PHE A 24 -6.51 -9.85 -11.41
C PHE A 24 -7.14 -9.38 -12.71
N GLN A 25 -6.58 -9.75 -13.88
CA GLN A 25 -7.23 -9.50 -15.16
C GLN A 25 -8.56 -10.25 -15.28
N GLY A 26 -8.62 -11.51 -14.81
CA GLY A 26 -9.86 -12.30 -14.75
C GLY A 26 -10.91 -11.64 -13.86
N LEU A 27 -10.52 -11.20 -12.67
CA LEU A 27 -11.39 -10.48 -11.74
C LEU A 27 -11.90 -9.16 -12.37
N HIS A 28 -11.02 -8.40 -13.02
CA HIS A 28 -11.42 -7.16 -13.69
C HIS A 28 -12.48 -7.41 -14.76
N ARG A 29 -12.30 -8.43 -15.60
CA ARG A 29 -13.29 -8.83 -16.61
C ARG A 29 -14.64 -9.21 -15.98
N GLN A 30 -14.64 -9.86 -14.82
CA GLN A 30 -15.89 -10.18 -14.11
C GLN A 30 -16.59 -8.91 -13.61
N ILE A 31 -15.85 -7.95 -13.05
CA ILE A 31 -16.38 -6.65 -12.62
C ILE A 31 -17.00 -5.91 -13.81
N LEU A 32 -16.28 -5.81 -14.93
CA LEU A 32 -16.73 -5.09 -16.13
C LEU A 32 -17.95 -5.71 -16.80
N LYS A 33 -18.11 -7.04 -16.72
CA LYS A 33 -19.21 -7.77 -17.36
C LYS A 33 -20.57 -7.45 -16.72
N GLU A 34 -20.58 -7.21 -15.41
CA GLU A 34 -21.81 -6.94 -14.65
C GLU A 34 -21.94 -5.44 -14.37
N THR A 35 -22.92 -4.79 -15.00
CA THR A 35 -23.10 -3.33 -14.95
C THR A 35 -23.14 -2.78 -13.52
N GLU A 36 -23.77 -3.50 -12.58
CA GLU A 36 -23.86 -3.05 -11.19
C GLU A 36 -22.52 -3.20 -10.44
N TYR A 37 -21.73 -4.24 -10.71
CA TYR A 37 -20.40 -4.38 -10.11
C TYR A 37 -19.44 -3.33 -10.64
N ASN A 38 -19.49 -3.08 -11.95
CA ASN A 38 -18.69 -2.01 -12.57
C ASN A 38 -19.01 -0.64 -11.93
N ARG A 39 -20.30 -0.28 -11.87
CA ARG A 39 -20.75 0.97 -11.25
C ARG A 39 -20.33 1.12 -9.79
N ARG A 40 -20.35 0.02 -9.04
CA ARG A 40 -19.90 0.01 -7.63
C ARG A 40 -18.39 0.16 -7.54
N MET A 41 -17.62 -0.51 -8.40
CA MET A 41 -16.17 -0.37 -8.42
C MET A 41 -15.74 1.06 -8.77
N ASP A 42 -16.35 1.66 -9.80
CA ASP A 42 -16.14 3.08 -10.15
C ASP A 42 -16.40 4.01 -8.95
N TYR A 43 -17.49 3.76 -8.23
CA TYR A 43 -17.82 4.51 -7.02
C TYR A 43 -16.78 4.32 -5.91
N ILE A 44 -16.33 3.09 -5.67
CA ILE A 44 -15.33 2.78 -4.65
C ILE A 44 -14.01 3.48 -4.97
N ILE A 45 -13.53 3.40 -6.22
CA ILE A 45 -12.31 4.08 -6.69
C ILE A 45 -12.44 5.59 -6.48
N LYS A 46 -13.56 6.19 -6.90
CA LYS A 46 -13.80 7.62 -6.71
C LYS A 46 -13.73 8.02 -5.23
N VAL A 47 -14.44 7.29 -4.36
CA VAL A 47 -14.47 7.55 -2.91
C VAL A 47 -13.07 7.38 -2.30
N PHE A 48 -12.31 6.38 -2.74
CA PHE A 48 -10.94 6.14 -2.27
C PHE A 48 -10.00 7.29 -2.65
N MET A 49 -10.07 7.76 -3.90
CA MET A 49 -9.29 8.89 -4.41
C MET A 49 -9.72 10.23 -3.79
N ASP A 50 -10.97 10.36 -3.35
CA ASP A 50 -11.53 11.52 -2.62
C ASP A 50 -11.22 11.49 -1.10
N ASN A 51 -10.14 10.81 -0.69
CA ASN A 51 -9.68 10.71 0.70
C ASN A 51 -10.66 10.05 1.70
N GLN A 52 -11.64 9.27 1.24
CA GLN A 52 -12.63 8.59 2.09
C GLN A 52 -12.33 7.09 2.22
N SER A 53 -11.12 6.76 2.69
CA SER A 53 -10.61 5.38 2.73
C SER A 53 -11.50 4.39 3.47
N GLU A 54 -11.98 4.75 4.66
CA GLU A 54 -12.82 3.86 5.47
C GLU A 54 -14.09 3.47 4.75
N LYS A 55 -14.74 4.45 4.12
CA LYS A 55 -15.95 4.25 3.32
C LYS A 55 -15.65 3.42 2.06
N ALA A 56 -14.54 3.70 1.38
CA ALA A 56 -14.13 2.89 0.22
C ALA A 56 -13.89 1.44 0.61
N PHE A 57 -13.22 1.18 1.74
CA PHE A 57 -12.96 -0.17 2.23
C PHE A 57 -14.23 -0.90 2.65
N GLU A 58 -15.17 -0.23 3.32
CA GLU A 58 -16.48 -0.82 3.64
C GLU A 58 -17.24 -1.22 2.36
N GLN A 59 -17.30 -0.34 1.36
CA GLN A 59 -17.97 -0.63 0.10
C GLN A 59 -17.26 -1.72 -0.70
N ALA A 60 -15.92 -1.78 -0.65
CA ALA A 60 -15.14 -2.85 -1.23
C ALA A 60 -15.43 -4.20 -0.55
N ASP A 61 -15.57 -4.25 0.77
CA ASP A 61 -15.93 -5.48 1.49
C ASP A 61 -17.34 -5.96 1.14
N LEU A 62 -18.29 -5.04 0.98
CA LEU A 62 -19.64 -5.37 0.50
C LEU A 62 -19.61 -5.95 -0.91
N LEU A 63 -18.85 -5.34 -1.82
CA LEU A 63 -18.71 -5.84 -3.20
C LEU A 63 -17.99 -7.20 -3.23
N ALA A 64 -16.94 -7.37 -2.43
CA ALA A 64 -16.24 -8.64 -2.29
C ALA A 64 -17.19 -9.76 -1.85
N LYS A 65 -18.03 -9.49 -0.85
CA LYS A 65 -19.04 -10.44 -0.37
C LYS A 65 -20.04 -10.82 -1.46
N ASP A 66 -20.58 -9.83 -2.19
CA ASP A 66 -21.58 -10.08 -3.24
C ASP A 66 -21.00 -10.86 -4.43
N MET A 67 -19.72 -10.66 -4.73
CA MET A 67 -18.99 -11.38 -5.78
C MET A 67 -18.41 -12.72 -5.29
N ASN A 68 -18.54 -13.06 -4.01
CA ASN A 68 -17.88 -14.20 -3.37
C ASN A 68 -16.34 -14.20 -3.59
N ILE A 69 -15.73 -13.02 -3.46
CA ILE A 69 -14.29 -12.77 -3.54
C ILE A 69 -13.76 -12.45 -2.14
N HIS A 70 -12.53 -12.88 -1.85
CA HIS A 70 -11.91 -12.56 -0.56
C HIS A 70 -11.65 -11.05 -0.41
N SER A 71 -11.87 -10.50 0.78
CA SER A 71 -11.70 -9.05 1.05
C SER A 71 -10.29 -8.55 0.74
N TYR A 72 -9.25 -9.36 1.01
CA TYR A 72 -7.86 -9.04 0.68
C TYR A 72 -7.62 -8.92 -0.83
N THR A 73 -8.26 -9.78 -1.62
CA THR A 73 -8.21 -9.70 -3.08
C THR A 73 -8.89 -8.43 -3.57
N MET A 74 -10.09 -8.14 -3.08
CA MET A 74 -10.81 -6.92 -3.46
C MET A 74 -10.06 -5.65 -3.03
N SER A 75 -9.37 -5.71 -1.89
CA SER A 75 -8.51 -4.62 -1.42
C SER A 75 -7.34 -4.36 -2.35
N MET A 76 -6.67 -5.41 -2.84
CA MET A 76 -5.61 -5.25 -3.86
C MET A 76 -6.20 -4.76 -5.19
N MET A 77 -7.36 -5.27 -5.61
CA MET A 77 -8.02 -4.85 -6.83
C MET A 77 -8.34 -3.35 -6.83
N LEU A 78 -8.88 -2.83 -5.71
CA LEU A 78 -9.11 -1.39 -5.53
C LEU A 78 -7.81 -0.59 -5.71
N LEU A 79 -6.72 -1.01 -5.06
CA LEU A 79 -5.44 -0.31 -5.15
C LEU A 79 -4.88 -0.31 -6.59
N LEU A 80 -4.96 -1.44 -7.29
CA LEU A 80 -4.51 -1.56 -8.68
C LEU A 80 -5.30 -0.66 -9.64
N LEU A 81 -6.64 -0.67 -9.55
CA LEU A 81 -7.47 0.19 -10.39
C LEU A 81 -7.30 1.67 -10.06
N SER A 82 -7.01 1.99 -8.80
CA SER A 82 -6.72 3.37 -8.38
C SER A 82 -5.37 3.88 -8.88
N CYS A 83 -4.48 3.03 -9.39
CA CYS A 83 -3.19 3.46 -9.93
C CYS A 83 -3.33 4.31 -11.19
N LYS A 84 -4.36 4.09 -12.01
CA LYS A 84 -4.60 4.89 -13.21
C LYS A 84 -4.94 6.35 -12.87
N PRO A 85 -6.01 6.65 -12.10
CA PRO A 85 -6.30 8.03 -11.71
C PRO A 85 -5.18 8.64 -10.85
N LEU A 86 -4.43 7.82 -10.10
CA LEU A 86 -3.24 8.30 -9.40
C LEU A 86 -2.14 8.74 -10.38
N SER A 87 -1.86 7.98 -11.45
CA SER A 87 -0.86 8.36 -12.47
C SER A 87 -1.22 9.67 -13.18
N GLU A 88 -2.52 9.87 -13.45
CA GLU A 88 -3.05 11.11 -14.03
C GLU A 88 -2.82 12.29 -13.06
N LEU A 89 -3.03 12.10 -11.76
CA LEU A 89 -2.76 13.11 -10.73
C LEU A 89 -1.26 13.49 -10.65
N TYR A 90 -0.35 12.51 -10.75
CA TYR A 90 1.10 12.77 -10.78
C TYR A 90 1.48 13.59 -12.01
N TYR A 91 0.93 13.24 -13.17
CA TYR A 91 1.15 13.97 -14.42
C TYR A 91 0.63 15.42 -14.34
N GLU A 92 -0.60 15.62 -13.85
CA GLU A 92 -1.21 16.95 -13.67
C GLU A 92 -0.40 17.85 -12.73
N ARG A 93 0.25 17.25 -11.72
CA ARG A 93 1.09 17.96 -10.75
C ARG A 93 2.55 18.11 -11.19
N ASN A 94 2.91 17.66 -12.39
CA ASN A 94 4.27 17.67 -12.92
C ASN A 94 5.28 16.98 -11.97
N ILE A 95 4.84 15.88 -11.33
CA ILE A 95 5.68 15.02 -10.48
C ILE A 95 6.34 13.97 -11.38
N SER A 96 7.62 13.66 -11.13
CA SER A 96 8.35 12.66 -11.91
C SER A 96 7.64 11.30 -11.91
N GLU A 97 7.60 10.66 -13.08
CA GLU A 97 7.07 9.31 -13.25
C GLU A 97 7.85 8.29 -12.41
N ASP A 98 9.15 8.49 -12.20
CA ASP A 98 9.97 7.63 -11.34
C ASP A 98 9.43 7.59 -9.90
N ILE A 99 8.96 8.73 -9.38
CA ILE A 99 8.39 8.81 -8.02
C ILE A 99 7.08 8.02 -7.96
N PHE A 100 6.27 8.04 -9.01
CA PHE A 100 5.05 7.23 -9.09
C PHE A 100 5.39 5.73 -9.03
N TRP A 101 6.35 5.28 -9.82
CA TRP A 101 6.76 3.88 -9.86
C TRP A 101 7.39 3.42 -8.53
N ASP A 102 8.29 4.22 -7.97
CA ASP A 102 8.93 3.95 -6.67
C ASP A 102 7.90 3.89 -5.54
N THR A 103 6.90 4.77 -5.55
CA THR A 103 5.83 4.80 -4.54
C THR A 103 5.01 3.50 -4.56
N LEU A 104 4.73 2.97 -5.74
CA LEU A 104 3.81 1.84 -5.90
C LEU A 104 4.50 0.47 -5.97
N ALA A 105 5.84 0.44 -5.98
CA ALA A 105 6.61 -0.80 -5.89
C ALA A 105 6.27 -1.64 -4.64
N ASP A 106 5.77 -1.02 -3.57
CA ASP A 106 5.34 -1.72 -2.35
C ASP A 106 4.17 -2.69 -2.58
N LEU A 107 3.34 -2.46 -3.60
CA LEU A 107 2.24 -3.36 -3.96
C LEU A 107 2.74 -4.79 -4.23
N THR A 108 3.90 -4.94 -4.88
CA THR A 108 4.47 -6.26 -5.20
C THR A 108 4.92 -6.99 -3.95
N TYR A 109 5.53 -6.29 -3.00
CA TYR A 109 5.91 -6.88 -1.72
C TYR A 109 4.67 -7.32 -0.93
N LYS A 110 3.62 -6.48 -0.88
CA LYS A 110 2.37 -6.80 -0.15
C LYS A 110 1.56 -7.90 -0.79
N LEU A 111 1.58 -8.00 -2.12
CA LEU A 111 1.02 -9.13 -2.85
C LEU A 111 1.68 -10.45 -2.43
N ASN A 112 3.02 -10.50 -2.52
CA ASN A 112 3.79 -11.70 -2.22
C ASN A 112 3.68 -12.10 -0.75
N GLU A 113 3.65 -11.12 0.16
CA GLU A 113 3.43 -11.34 1.59
C GLU A 113 2.05 -11.98 1.85
N CYS A 114 0.99 -11.46 1.23
CA CYS A 114 -0.36 -12.01 1.35
C CYS A 114 -0.45 -13.43 0.79
N ARG A 115 0.19 -13.70 -0.35
CA ARG A 115 0.26 -15.05 -0.92
C ARG A 115 1.02 -16.02 -0.02
N HIS A 116 2.15 -15.58 0.55
CA HIS A 116 2.96 -16.41 1.42
C HIS A 116 2.24 -16.77 2.73
N ILE A 117 1.56 -15.81 3.36
CA ILE A 117 0.93 -16.01 4.68
C ILE A 117 -0.44 -16.69 4.55
N TYR A 118 -1.27 -16.25 3.59
CA TYR A 118 -2.67 -16.66 3.51
C TYR A 118 -2.99 -17.51 2.28
N GLY A 119 -2.04 -17.68 1.35
CA GLY A 119 -2.32 -18.35 0.08
C GLY A 119 -3.19 -17.51 -0.87
N ILE A 120 -3.35 -16.20 -0.63
CA ILE A 120 -4.30 -15.35 -1.37
C ILE A 120 -3.54 -14.28 -2.16
N TRP A 121 -3.86 -14.14 -3.44
CA TRP A 121 -3.48 -12.95 -4.22
C TRP A 121 -4.30 -11.75 -3.75
N GLY A 122 -3.68 -10.88 -2.95
CA GLY A 122 -4.34 -9.76 -2.32
C GLY A 122 -3.40 -8.94 -1.43
N THR A 123 -3.97 -8.14 -0.54
CA THR A 123 -3.24 -7.54 0.59
C THR A 123 -4.13 -7.50 1.83
N PHE A 124 -3.56 -7.86 2.97
CA PHE A 124 -4.20 -7.76 4.28
C PHE A 124 -3.87 -6.44 5.01
N VAL A 125 -3.01 -5.60 4.42
CA VAL A 125 -2.56 -4.32 4.98
C VAL A 125 -3.07 -3.12 4.17
N ARG A 126 -4.33 -3.16 3.72
CA ARG A 126 -4.93 -2.08 2.91
C ARG A 126 -4.84 -0.69 3.52
N THR A 127 -4.83 -0.59 4.85
CA THR A 127 -4.74 0.69 5.60
C THR A 127 -3.37 1.35 5.51
N TRP A 128 -2.35 0.67 5.00
CA TRP A 128 -1.02 1.22 4.74
C TRP A 128 -0.99 2.16 3.52
N PHE A 129 -1.85 1.90 2.53
CA PHE A 129 -1.79 2.54 1.22
C PHE A 129 -2.44 3.92 1.07
N PRO A 130 -3.51 4.30 1.81
CA PRO A 130 -4.17 5.58 1.58
C PRO A 130 -3.24 6.79 1.46
N PRO A 131 -2.22 6.96 2.32
CA PRO A 131 -1.29 8.08 2.17
C PRO A 131 -0.64 8.16 0.77
N PHE A 132 -0.32 7.05 0.12
CA PHE A 132 0.33 7.06 -1.20
C PHE A 132 -0.62 7.45 -2.35
N TYR A 133 -1.92 7.23 -2.18
CA TYR A 133 -2.93 7.50 -3.20
C TYR A 133 -3.63 8.85 -3.01
N GLN A 134 -3.49 9.44 -1.83
CA GLN A 134 -4.29 10.58 -1.38
C GLN A 134 -3.48 11.87 -1.36
N ARG A 135 -4.14 12.96 -1.76
CA ARG A 135 -3.54 14.30 -1.98
C ARG A 135 -2.76 14.82 -0.77
N ASN A 136 -3.08 14.33 0.43
CA ASN A 136 -2.53 14.83 1.69
C ASN A 136 -1.10 14.35 2.01
N PHE A 137 -0.53 13.37 1.30
CA PHE A 137 0.85 12.96 1.58
C PHE A 137 1.87 13.75 0.75
N MET A 138 1.59 13.97 -0.53
CA MET A 138 2.53 14.62 -1.47
C MET A 138 2.78 16.09 -1.14
N ASP A 139 1.81 16.78 -0.56
CA ASP A 139 1.87 18.24 -0.42
C ASP A 139 2.72 18.72 0.78
N ASN A 140 3.29 17.78 1.56
CA ASN A 140 3.09 17.97 2.99
C ASN A 140 4.26 17.67 3.93
N PHE A 141 5.32 16.94 3.59
CA PHE A 141 6.26 16.49 4.63
C PHE A 141 7.24 17.59 5.10
N SER A 142 6.99 18.18 6.28
CA SER A 142 7.95 19.00 7.01
C SER A 142 8.26 18.38 8.38
N TYR A 143 9.53 18.11 8.66
CA TYR A 143 10.00 17.54 9.94
C TYR A 143 9.81 18.54 11.09
N ILE A 144 9.22 18.10 12.20
CA ILE A 144 8.88 19.00 13.33
C ILE A 144 9.56 18.62 14.63
N LYS A 145 9.48 17.35 15.03
CA LYS A 145 10.03 16.94 16.32
C LYS A 145 10.23 15.43 16.39
N GLY A 146 11.38 15.01 16.91
CA GLY A 146 11.60 13.65 17.36
C GLY A 146 11.36 13.53 18.85
N TYR A 147 10.89 12.36 19.29
CA TYR A 147 10.98 11.97 20.71
C TYR A 147 11.34 10.49 20.85
N ASN A 148 11.98 10.16 21.96
CA ASN A 148 12.34 8.78 22.28
C ASN A 148 11.10 8.04 22.75
N ARG A 149 10.81 6.89 22.15
CA ARG A 149 9.80 5.98 22.69
C ARG A 149 10.46 5.02 23.67
N LYS A 150 9.72 4.62 24.71
CA LYS A 150 10.16 3.57 25.63
C LYS A 150 10.20 2.19 24.97
N GLU A 151 9.40 1.98 23.94
CA GLU A 151 9.23 0.68 23.27
C GLU A 151 9.42 0.81 21.76
N PHE A 152 10.09 -0.18 21.17
CA PHE A 152 10.33 -0.27 19.73
C PHE A 152 9.29 -1.17 19.05
N THR A 153 8.05 -0.70 19.02
CA THR A 153 6.87 -1.42 18.50
C THR A 153 6.98 -1.81 17.02
N ASP A 154 7.74 -1.03 16.25
CA ASP A 154 7.92 -1.22 14.81
C ASP A 154 9.18 -2.04 14.45
N SER A 155 9.77 -2.72 15.45
CA SER A 155 10.98 -3.54 15.27
C SER A 155 10.83 -4.65 14.21
N TRP A 156 9.60 -5.11 13.94
CA TRP A 156 9.27 -6.05 12.86
C TRP A 156 9.65 -5.54 11.47
N ARG A 157 9.75 -4.22 11.29
CA ARG A 157 10.22 -3.62 10.02
C ARG A 157 11.71 -3.85 9.77
N ILE A 158 12.50 -4.06 10.82
CA ILE A 158 13.96 -4.26 10.73
C ILE A 158 14.30 -5.75 10.90
N PHE A 159 13.65 -6.43 11.83
CA PHE A 159 13.99 -7.80 12.24
C PHE A 159 12.97 -8.85 11.78
N GLY A 160 11.88 -8.46 11.10
CA GLY A 160 10.87 -9.39 10.59
C GLY A 160 10.28 -10.26 11.70
N LYS A 161 10.26 -11.58 11.48
CA LYS A 161 9.77 -12.58 12.44
C LYS A 161 10.52 -12.61 13.77
N ASP A 162 11.74 -12.07 13.81
CA ASP A 162 12.60 -12.06 15.00
C ASP A 162 12.38 -10.82 15.88
N ALA A 163 11.48 -9.93 15.47
CA ALA A 163 11.08 -8.77 16.27
C ALA A 163 10.39 -9.21 17.57
N GLY A 164 11.06 -8.91 18.69
CA GLY A 164 10.64 -9.32 20.04
C GLY A 164 11.67 -10.20 20.74
N LYS A 165 12.69 -10.69 20.04
CA LYS A 165 13.83 -11.36 20.68
C LYS A 165 14.68 -10.38 21.50
N PRO A 166 15.42 -10.87 22.51
CA PRO A 166 16.44 -10.07 23.19
C PRO A 166 17.42 -9.46 22.20
N PRO A 167 17.95 -8.23 22.43
CA PRO A 167 18.84 -7.57 21.48
C PRO A 167 20.05 -8.40 21.01
N VAL A 168 20.57 -9.28 21.88
CA VAL A 168 21.66 -10.21 21.56
C VAL A 168 21.28 -11.25 20.51
N ASP A 169 20.01 -11.65 20.46
CA ASP A 169 19.48 -12.69 19.59
C ASP A 169 18.83 -12.13 18.31
N LEU A 170 18.88 -10.82 18.10
CA LEU A 170 18.37 -10.18 16.89
C LEU A 170 19.29 -10.45 15.68
N PRO A 171 18.74 -10.64 14.47
CA PRO A 171 19.52 -10.89 13.27
C PRO A 171 20.41 -9.69 12.95
N ARG A 172 21.56 -9.94 12.31
CA ARG A 172 22.58 -8.94 11.94
C ARG A 172 23.03 -9.11 10.49
N ASP A 173 22.14 -9.64 9.66
CA ASP A 173 22.43 -10.03 8.28
C ASP A 173 22.57 -8.80 7.36
N THR A 174 22.01 -7.66 7.78
CA THR A 174 22.16 -6.36 7.10
C THR A 174 22.85 -5.34 7.99
N SER A 175 23.46 -4.32 7.37
CA SER A 175 24.07 -3.19 8.08
C SER A 175 23.06 -2.44 8.97
N LEU A 176 21.82 -2.30 8.51
CA LEU A 176 20.73 -1.68 9.29
C LEU A 176 20.36 -2.51 10.52
N GLN A 177 20.17 -3.82 10.34
CA GLN A 177 19.89 -4.75 11.44
C GLN A 177 21.03 -4.74 12.47
N LYS A 178 22.28 -4.82 12.02
CA LYS A 178 23.46 -4.77 12.89
C LYS A 178 23.50 -3.48 13.71
N ALA A 179 23.33 -2.33 13.06
CA ALA A 179 23.34 -1.03 13.74
C ALA A 179 22.25 -0.92 14.80
N PHE A 180 21.02 -1.37 14.49
CA PHE A 180 19.92 -1.34 15.45
C PHE A 180 20.10 -2.36 16.58
N ALA A 181 20.56 -3.58 16.30
CA ALA A 181 20.82 -4.59 17.32
C ALA A 181 21.88 -4.11 18.32
N GLU A 182 23.01 -3.58 17.84
CA GLU A 182 24.07 -3.00 18.69
C GLU A 182 23.60 -1.78 19.49
N TYR A 183 22.75 -0.94 18.91
CA TYR A 183 22.17 0.22 19.60
C TYR A 183 21.25 -0.21 20.74
N LEU A 184 20.38 -1.20 20.49
CA LEU A 184 19.48 -1.77 21.49
C LEU A 184 20.24 -2.50 22.61
N GLU A 185 21.29 -3.26 22.28
CA GLU A 185 22.16 -3.94 23.26
C GLU A 185 22.82 -2.96 24.24
N LYS A 186 23.18 -1.77 23.75
CA LYS A 186 23.76 -0.69 24.57
C LYS A 186 22.71 0.06 25.40
N GLY A 187 21.46 -0.40 25.42
CA GLY A 187 20.34 0.24 26.11
C GLY A 187 19.74 1.43 25.37
N GLY A 188 20.11 1.64 24.11
CA GLY A 188 19.53 2.66 23.25
C GLY A 188 18.05 2.37 22.96
N THR A 189 17.24 3.42 22.89
CA THR A 189 15.80 3.32 22.61
C THR A 189 15.47 4.06 21.33
N PRO A 190 14.98 3.37 20.27
CA PRO A 190 14.64 4.03 19.01
C PRO A 190 13.58 5.12 19.21
N GLY A 191 13.86 6.28 18.63
CA GLY A 191 12.91 7.38 18.62
C GLY A 191 11.91 7.28 17.48
N VAL A 192 10.86 8.08 17.59
CA VAL A 192 9.93 8.34 16.48
C VAL A 192 10.02 9.81 16.10
N GLY A 193 10.18 10.05 14.81
CA GLY A 193 10.12 11.38 14.23
C GLY A 193 8.69 11.70 13.79
N TYR A 194 8.20 12.88 14.18
CA TYR A 194 6.95 13.44 13.69
C TYR A 194 7.26 14.57 12.71
N GLY A 195 6.69 14.47 11.52
CA GLY A 195 6.50 15.60 10.62
C GLY A 195 5.04 16.06 10.66
N ILE A 196 4.77 17.32 10.32
CA ILE A 196 3.43 17.74 9.92
C ILE A 196 3.30 17.52 8.44
N LEU A 197 2.09 17.12 8.06
CA LEU A 197 1.62 17.18 6.70
C LEU A 197 0.79 18.48 6.51
N PHE A 198 1.32 19.49 5.83
CA PHE A 198 0.66 20.81 5.65
C PHE A 198 -0.45 20.83 4.59
N SER A 199 -1.61 20.22 4.83
CA SER A 199 -2.70 20.21 3.84
C SER A 199 -3.14 21.63 3.44
N THR A 200 -2.56 22.20 2.38
CA THR A 200 -2.99 23.48 1.83
C THR A 200 -4.27 23.22 1.07
N CYS A 201 -5.39 23.68 1.63
CA CYS A 201 -6.64 23.79 0.91
C CYS A 201 -6.45 24.88 -0.15
N SER A 202 -6.18 24.50 -1.39
CA SER A 202 -6.28 25.42 -2.52
C SER A 202 -7.73 25.86 -2.61
N LYS A 203 -7.96 27.17 -2.45
CA LYS A 203 -9.28 27.81 -2.58
C LYS A 203 -9.83 27.68 -3.99
#